data_AF-A0A3D2J4B4-F1
#
_entry.id   AF-A0A3D2J4B4-F1
#
_cell.length_a   1.000
_cell.length_b   1.000
_cell.length_c   1.000
_cell.angle_alpha   90.00
_cell.angle_beta   90.00
_cell.angle_gamma   90.00
#
_symmetry.space_group_name_H-M   'P 1'
#
loop_
_entity.id
_entity.type
_entity.pdbx_description
1 polymer ?
#
loop_
_entity_poly.entity_id
_entity_poly.type
_entity_poly.pdbx_seq_one_letter_code
_entity_poly.pdbx_strand_id
1 'polypeptide(L)'
;MSVDTTLTSTEIRTRFLDYFASKGHLKMPSSSLVPRNDPTVLLTTAGMQQMIPFFLGRETPPAQRLTSAQKCFRTTDIDKVGNERTLTFFEMLGNFSVGDYFKRDAIT
;
A
#
# COMPACT_ATOMS: atom_id res chain seq x y z
N MET A 1 6.89 11.68 -33.07
CA MET A 1 5.63 11.61 -32.32
C MET A 1 5.96 11.87 -30.86
N SER A 2 5.64 13.05 -30.34
CA SER A 2 5.80 13.35 -28.91
C SER A 2 4.71 12.59 -28.14
N VAL A 3 5.10 11.51 -27.45
CA VAL A 3 4.20 10.84 -26.52
C VAL A 3 4.02 11.78 -25.34
N ASP A 4 2.85 12.41 -25.24
CA ASP A 4 2.46 13.09 -24.01
C ASP A 4 2.48 12.06 -22.88
N THR A 5 3.44 12.22 -21.96
CA THR A 5 3.78 11.22 -20.95
C THR A 5 3.06 11.49 -19.63
N THR A 6 2.11 12.43 -19.62
CA THR A 6 1.44 12.89 -18.40
C THR A 6 0.38 11.88 -17.96
N LEU A 7 0.73 11.03 -17.00
CA LEU A 7 -0.21 10.07 -16.40
C LEU A 7 -0.98 10.71 -15.26
N THR A 8 -2.28 10.44 -15.21
CA THR A 8 -3.13 10.78 -14.06
C THR A 8 -2.79 9.89 -12.86
N SER A 9 -3.11 10.35 -11.65
CA SER A 9 -2.93 9.56 -10.42
C SER A 9 -3.70 8.23 -10.47
N THR A 10 -4.86 8.22 -11.13
CA THR A 10 -5.65 7.01 -11.33
C THR A 10 -4.96 6.01 -12.26
N GLU A 11 -4.36 6.47 -13.35
CA GLU A 11 -3.59 5.59 -14.24
C GLU A 11 -2.34 5.04 -13.56
N ILE A 12 -1.62 5.86 -12.78
CA ILE A 12 -0.46 5.42 -12.01
C ILE A 12 -0.86 4.32 -11.00
N ARG A 13 -1.95 4.54 -10.26
CA ARG A 13 -2.49 3.56 -9.31
C ARG A 13 -2.81 2.23 -10.01
N THR A 14 -3.56 2.29 -11.11
CA THR A 14 -3.95 1.11 -11.87
C THR A 14 -2.73 0.36 -12.40
N ARG A 15 -1.77 1.07 -13.01
CA ARG A 15 -0.53 0.46 -13.55
C ARG A 15 0.31 -0.21 -12.48
N PHE A 16 0.45 0.39 -11.29
CA PHE A 16 1.16 -0.24 -10.17
C PHE A 16 0.51 -1.55 -9.75
N LEU A 17 -0.81 -1.54 -9.56
CA LEU A 17 -1.57 -2.72 -9.14
C LEU A 17 -1.56 -3.81 -10.22
N ASP A 18 -1.69 -3.43 -11.49
CA ASP A 18 -1.65 -4.33 -12.64
C ASP A 18 -0.27 -4.96 -12.80
N TYR A 19 0.80 -4.18 -12.61
CA TYR A 19 2.17 -4.68 -12.66
C TYR A 19 2.37 -5.82 -11.65
N PHE A 20 2.05 -5.59 -10.38
CA PHE A 20 2.23 -6.63 -9.36
C PHE A 20 1.25 -7.78 -9.52
N ALA A 21 0.02 -7.52 -10.00
CA ALA A 21 -0.89 -8.61 -10.37
C ALA A 21 -0.30 -9.50 -11.48
N SER A 22 0.38 -8.92 -12.47
CA SER A 22 1.08 -9.69 -13.50
C SER A 22 2.26 -10.51 -12.97
N LYS A 23 2.77 -10.18 -11.77
CA LYS A 23 3.82 -10.91 -11.03
C LYS A 23 3.26 -11.92 -10.02
N GLY A 24 1.94 -12.15 -10.02
CA GLY A 24 1.26 -13.11 -9.16
C GLY A 24 0.79 -12.56 -7.82
N HIS A 25 0.82 -11.24 -7.60
CA HIS A 25 0.27 -10.64 -6.39
C HIS A 25 -1.24 -10.50 -6.48
N LEU A 26 -1.95 -10.93 -5.43
CA LEU A 26 -3.38 -10.69 -5.31
C LEU A 26 -3.65 -9.22 -4.96
N LYS A 27 -4.53 -8.56 -5.74
CA LYS A 27 -4.96 -7.18 -5.47
C LYS A 27 -5.90 -7.14 -4.27
N MET A 28 -5.44 -6.56 -3.17
CA MET A 28 -6.22 -6.35 -1.96
C MET A 28 -6.87 -4.96 -1.98
N PRO A 29 -8.14 -4.83 -1.52
CA PRO A 29 -8.77 -3.53 -1.36
C PRO A 29 -8.04 -2.69 -0.29
N SER A 30 -8.16 -1.38 -0.39
CA SER A 30 -7.78 -0.49 0.72
C SER A 30 -8.64 -0.80 1.94
N SER A 31 -8.00 -1.03 3.09
CA SER A 31 -8.69 -1.10 4.36
C SER A 31 -9.22 0.28 4.79
N SER A 32 -10.12 0.30 5.78
CA SER A 32 -10.65 1.51 6.40
C SER A 32 -9.53 2.38 7.01
N LEU A 33 -9.74 3.70 7.05
CA LEU A 33 -8.88 4.60 7.84
C LEU A 33 -9.02 4.38 9.35
N VAL A 34 -10.17 3.85 9.78
CA VAL A 34 -10.44 3.51 11.19
C VAL A 34 -10.19 2.01 11.37
N PRO A 35 -9.12 1.61 12.07
CA PRO A 35 -8.84 0.21 12.38
C PRO A 35 -9.92 -0.34 13.31
N ARG A 36 -10.38 -1.59 13.07
CA ARG A 36 -11.41 -2.23 13.92
C ARG A 36 -10.82 -3.05 15.07
N ASN A 37 -9.67 -3.69 14.85
CA ASN A 37 -9.11 -4.71 15.74
C ASN A 37 -7.66 -4.39 16.18
N ASP A 38 -7.28 -3.11 16.18
CA ASP A 38 -5.95 -2.69 16.61
C ASP A 38 -6.06 -1.48 17.56
N PRO A 39 -5.93 -1.68 18.88
CA PRO A 39 -6.02 -0.60 19.85
C PRO A 39 -4.74 0.25 19.92
N THR A 40 -3.67 -0.14 19.22
CA THR A 40 -2.36 0.53 19.32
C THR A 40 -2.22 1.71 18.36
N VAL A 41 -3.12 1.83 17.39
CA VAL A 41 -3.08 2.86 16.36
C VAL A 41 -4.42 3.59 16.26
N LEU A 42 -4.35 4.91 16.06
CA LEU A 42 -5.55 5.75 15.93
C LEU A 42 -6.18 5.66 14.53
N LEU A 43 -5.35 5.74 13.50
CA LEU A 43 -5.75 5.70 12.09
C LEU A 43 -4.79 4.80 11.30
N THR A 44 -5.25 4.33 10.14
CA THR A 44 -4.40 3.61 9.19
C THR A 44 -3.38 4.59 8.58
N THR A 45 -2.10 4.40 8.87
CA THR A 45 -0.96 5.24 8.45
C THR A 45 -0.07 4.58 7.39
N ALA A 46 -0.26 3.28 7.13
CA ALA A 46 0.51 2.51 6.16
C ALA A 46 -0.25 1.33 5.55
N GLY A 47 0.12 0.93 4.33
CA GLY A 47 -0.45 -0.22 3.62
C GLY A 47 -0.26 -1.56 4.33
N MET A 48 0.82 -1.70 5.11
CA MET A 48 1.15 -2.95 5.78
C MET A 48 0.25 -3.28 6.98
N GLN A 49 -0.49 -2.31 7.54
CA GLN A 49 -1.23 -2.52 8.78
C GLN A 49 -2.32 -3.59 8.65
N GLN A 50 -3.04 -3.62 7.53
CA GLN A 50 -4.01 -4.68 7.25
C GLN A 50 -3.35 -6.06 7.00
N MET A 51 -2.03 -6.09 6.76
CA MET A 51 -1.26 -7.30 6.52
C MET A 51 -0.58 -7.84 7.79
N ILE A 52 -0.59 -7.08 8.90
CA ILE A 52 0.07 -7.45 10.17
C ILE A 52 -0.33 -8.86 10.65
N PRO A 53 -1.62 -9.26 10.66
CA PRO A 53 -2.00 -10.61 11.09
C PRO A 53 -1.30 -11.72 10.29
N PHE A 54 -1.08 -11.50 9.00
CA PHE A 54 -0.39 -12.44 8.12
C PHE A 54 1.11 -12.49 8.39
N PHE A 55 1.75 -11.33 8.57
CA PHE A 55 3.18 -11.26 8.91
C PHE A 55 3.49 -11.89 10.27
N LEU A 56 2.56 -11.79 11.23
CA LEU A 56 2.69 -12.40 12.55
C LEU A 56 2.27 -13.87 12.57
N GLY A 57 1.82 -14.45 11.45
CA GLY A 57 1.32 -15.83 11.39
C GLY A 57 0.05 -16.07 12.21
N ARG A 58 -0.71 -15.02 12.55
CA ARG A 58 -1.96 -15.11 13.31
C ARG A 58 -3.14 -15.49 12.42
N GLU A 59 -3.08 -15.11 11.15
CA GLU A 59 -4.08 -15.44 10.13
C GLU A 59 -3.39 -15.96 8.88
N THR A 60 -4.05 -16.86 8.16
CA THR A 60 -3.58 -17.34 6.86
C THR A 60 -3.87 -16.25 5.81
N PRO A 61 -2.85 -15.76 5.07
CA PRO A 61 -3.10 -14.78 4.02
C PRO A 61 -3.89 -15.40 2.87
N PRO A 62 -4.74 -14.61 2.18
CA PRO A 62 -5.49 -15.09 1.01
C PRO A 62 -4.58 -15.43 -0.18
N ALA A 63 -3.36 -14.89 -0.21
CA ALA A 63 -2.27 -15.26 -1.11
C ALA A 63 -0.92 -14.90 -0.46
N GLN A 64 0.14 -15.62 -0.79
CA GLN A 64 1.48 -15.31 -0.27
C GLN A 64 2.06 -13.99 -0.83
N ARG A 65 1.51 -13.51 -1.95
CA ARG A 65 1.87 -12.24 -2.59
C ARG A 65 0.64 -11.35 -2.66
N LEU A 66 0.73 -10.13 -2.13
CA LEU A 66 -0.39 -9.20 -2.03
C LEU A 66 0.02 -7.82 -2.56
N THR A 67 -0.88 -7.07 -3.20
CA THR A 67 -0.63 -5.68 -3.61
C THR A 67 -1.84 -4.81 -3.31
N SER A 68 -1.63 -3.55 -2.91
CA SER A 68 -2.74 -2.65 -2.60
C SER A 68 -2.37 -1.17 -2.82
N ALA A 69 -3.40 -0.34 -2.97
CA ALA A 69 -3.32 1.11 -2.88
C ALA A 69 -4.07 1.54 -1.61
N GLN A 70 -3.37 1.62 -0.48
CA GLN A 70 -3.98 1.90 0.81
C GLN A 70 -4.17 3.41 1.01
N LYS A 71 -5.38 3.84 1.33
CA LYS A 71 -5.63 5.19 1.85
C LYS A 71 -5.03 5.31 3.25
N CYS A 72 -4.13 6.27 3.45
CA CYS A 72 -3.40 6.51 4.68
C CYS A 72 -3.72 7.91 5.21
N PHE A 73 -3.80 8.05 6.54
CA PHE A 73 -3.90 9.35 7.19
C PHE A 73 -2.84 9.49 8.29
N ARG A 74 -1.95 10.47 8.17
CA ARG A 74 -0.88 10.76 9.14
C ARG A 74 -1.09 12.14 9.75
N THR A 75 -1.66 12.16 10.96
CA THR A 75 -1.83 13.39 11.74
C THR A 75 -0.49 14.02 12.13
N THR A 76 0.56 13.20 12.31
CA THR A 76 1.91 13.63 12.68
C THR A 76 2.61 14.49 11.63
N ASP A 77 2.11 14.50 10.39
CA ASP A 77 2.69 15.27 9.30
C ASP A 77 1.99 16.62 9.07
N ILE A 78 1.01 16.99 9.92
CA ILE A 78 0.18 18.19 9.73
C ILE A 78 1.00 19.48 9.65
N ASP A 79 1.99 19.67 10.53
CA ASP A 79 2.82 20.88 10.57
C ASP A 79 3.79 21.00 9.39
N LYS A 80 3.96 19.92 8.62
CA LYS A 80 4.82 19.86 7.44
C LYS A 80 4.06 20.11 6.14
N VAL A 81 2.71 20.11 6.18
CA VAL A 81 1.86 20.35 5.01
C VAL A 81 2.09 21.77 4.49
N GLY A 82 2.03 21.93 3.17
CA GLY A 82 2.34 23.18 2.47
C GLY A 82 3.53 23.08 1.51
N ASN A 83 4.06 21.87 1.30
CA ASN A 83 5.10 21.57 0.33
C ASN A 83 4.62 20.53 -0.71
N GLU A 84 5.43 20.25 -1.74
CA GLU A 84 5.07 19.37 -2.86
C GLU A 84 4.99 17.86 -2.52
N ARG A 85 5.44 17.45 -1.33
CA ARG A 85 5.69 16.04 -0.97
C ARG A 85 4.94 15.57 0.26
N THR A 86 4.38 16.47 1.06
CA THR A 86 3.79 16.12 2.36
C THR A 86 2.29 16.36 2.38
N LEU A 87 1.56 15.29 2.66
CA LEU A 87 0.11 15.28 2.82
C LEU A 87 -0.23 14.58 4.15
N THR A 88 -1.35 14.96 4.76
CA THR A 88 -1.95 14.17 5.85
C THR A 88 -2.67 12.95 5.29
N PHE A 89 -3.50 13.13 4.25
CA PHE A 89 -4.18 12.05 3.54
C PHE A 89 -3.51 11.74 2.20
N PHE A 90 -3.14 10.49 1.98
CA PHE A 90 -2.49 10.05 0.74
C PHE A 90 -2.75 8.57 0.46
N GLU A 91 -2.40 8.10 -0.73
CA GLU A 91 -2.41 6.67 -1.07
C GLU A 91 -1.00 6.09 -1.03
N MET A 92 -0.82 4.99 -0.31
CA MET A 92 0.39 4.20 -0.28
C MET A 92 0.23 2.99 -1.18
N LEU A 93 0.96 3.00 -2.30
CA LEU A 93 1.09 1.85 -3.19
C LEU A 93 2.11 0.88 -2.60
N GLY A 94 1.73 -0.38 -2.39
CA GLY A 94 2.61 -1.37 -1.78
C GLY A 94 2.37 -2.77 -2.30
N ASN A 95 3.46 -3.51 -2.48
CA ASN A 95 3.50 -4.95 -2.69
C ASN A 95 4.06 -5.63 -1.44
N PHE A 96 3.50 -6.78 -1.09
CA PHE A 96 3.77 -7.51 0.14
C PHE A 96 4.04 -8.97 -0.17
N SER A 97 5.07 -9.52 0.48
CA SER A 97 5.43 -10.93 0.45
C SER A 97 5.26 -11.51 1.84
N VAL A 98 4.46 -12.56 1.96
CA VAL A 98 4.22 -13.31 3.20
C VAL A 98 4.81 -14.71 3.03
N GLY A 99 6.08 -14.86 3.42
CA GLY A 99 6.79 -16.15 3.33
C GLY A 99 7.12 -16.60 1.90
N ASP A 100 7.12 -15.70 0.93
CA ASP A 100 7.47 -15.96 -0.48
C ASP A 100 8.85 -15.35 -0.78
N TYR A 101 8.94 -14.40 -1.70
CA TYR A 101 10.18 -13.73 -2.06
C TYR A 101 10.67 -12.78 -0.97
N PHE A 102 11.96 -12.45 -1.01
CA PHE A 102 12.62 -11.64 0.01
C PHE A 102 13.48 -10.53 -0.61
N LYS A 103 14.64 -10.21 -0.01
CA LYS A 103 15.45 -9.02 -0.32
C LYS A 103 15.75 -8.82 -1.80
N ARG A 104 16.20 -9.86 -2.50
CA ARG A 104 16.65 -9.74 -3.90
C ARG A 104 15.48 -9.38 -4.82
N ASP A 105 14.42 -10.18 -4.77
CA ASP A 105 13.28 -10.03 -5.68
C ASP A 105 12.32 -8.91 -5.25
N ALA A 106 12.51 -8.32 -4.06
CA ALA A 106 11.83 -7.09 -3.69
C ALA A 106 12.39 -5.85 -4.40
N ILE A 107 13.65 -5.89 -4.84
CA ILE A 107 14.34 -4.79 -5.52
C ILE A 107 14.23 -4.91 -7.05
N THR A 108 14.19 -6.13 -7.57
CA THR A 108 14.24 -6.45 -9.01
C THR A 108 12.87 -6.77 -9.59
#